data_AF-A0A379Z609-F1
#
_entry.id   AF-A0A379Z609-F1
#
_cell.length_a   1.000
_cell.length_b   1.000
_cell.length_c   1.000
_cell.angle_alpha   90.00
_cell.angle_beta   90.00
_cell.angle_gamma   90.00
#
_symmetry.space_group_name_H-M   'P 1'
#
loop_
_entity.id
_entity.type
_entity.pdbx_description
1 polymer ?
#
loop_
_entity_poly.entity_id
_entity_poly.type
_entity_poly.pdbx_seq_one_letter_code
_entity_poly.pdbx_strand_id
1 'polypeptide(L)' 'MANDTPFGLAAYFYSRDIGRVMRVAEALEYGIVGINEGLISTEVAPFGGMKHSGLGREGSKYGIEDYLEIKYLCLGGLGA' A
#
# COMPACT_ATOMS: atom_id res chain seq x y z
N MET A 1 -4.11 14.59 -16.01
CA MET A 1 -2.79 14.75 -15.31
C MET A 1 -2.69 13.75 -14.15
N ALA A 2 -1.54 13.07 -13.94
CA ALA A 2 -1.30 11.97 -12.97
C ALA A 2 -2.54 11.18 -12.50
N ASN A 3 -3.30 11.67 -11.51
CA ASN A 3 -4.49 11.03 -10.94
C ASN A 3 -5.71 10.92 -11.88
N ASP A 4 -5.70 11.61 -13.02
CA ASP A 4 -6.75 11.63 -14.05
C ASP A 4 -6.75 10.34 -14.88
N THR A 5 -6.98 9.23 -14.17
CA THR A 5 -7.02 7.87 -14.67
C THR A 5 -7.79 7.01 -13.67
N PRO A 6 -8.54 6.00 -14.12
CA PRO A 6 -9.19 5.04 -13.23
C PRO A 6 -8.19 4.07 -12.56
N PHE A 7 -6.90 4.13 -12.91
CA PHE A 7 -5.86 3.23 -12.43
C PHE A 7 -4.94 3.92 -11.42
N GLY A 8 -4.37 3.14 -10.49
CA GLY A 8 -3.54 3.65 -9.40
C GLY A 8 -2.59 2.60 -8.84
N LEU A 9 -1.76 1.98 -9.69
CA LEU A 9 -0.80 0.96 -9.26
C LEU A 9 0.50 1.57 -8.72
N ALA A 10 1.37 2.03 -9.62
CA ALA A 10 2.66 2.63 -9.29
C ALA A 10 2.81 4.01 -9.93
N ALA A 11 3.41 4.94 -9.21
CA ALA A 11 3.81 6.26 -9.70
C ALA A 11 5.26 6.57 -9.34
N TYR A 12 5.90 7.42 -10.14
CA TYR A 12 7.30 7.82 -9.94
C TYR A 12 7.45 9.32 -10.12
N PHE A 13 8.25 9.96 -9.28
CA PHE A 13 8.65 11.34 -9.50
C PHE A 13 10.01 11.64 -8.89
N TYR A 14 10.64 12.71 -9.39
CA TYR A 14 11.93 13.19 -8.94
C TYR A 14 11.80 14.62 -8.39
N SER A 15 12.37 14.87 -7.22
CA SER A 15 12.42 16.20 -6.62
C SER A 15 13.53 16.30 -5.58
N ARG A 16 14.10 17.51 -5.46
CA ARG A 16 15.10 17.84 -4.42
C ARG A 16 14.47 18.59 -3.22
N ASP A 17 13.23 19.05 -3.35
CA ASP A 17 12.52 19.78 -2.32
C ASP A 17 11.70 18.80 -1.48
N ILE A 18 12.09 18.61 -0.21
CA ILE A 18 11.42 17.66 0.68
C ILE A 18 9.96 18.03 0.96
N GLY A 19 9.63 19.33 1.00
CA GLY A 19 8.26 19.78 1.15
C GLY A 19 7.41 19.42 -0.08
N ARG A 20 7.97 19.52 -1.28
CA ARG A 20 7.32 19.07 -2.51
C ARG A 20 7.20 17.56 -2.57
N VAL A 21 8.21 16.83 -2.11
CA VAL A 21 8.18 15.36 -2.01
C VAL A 21 6.97 14.91 -1.20
N MET A 22 6.80 15.43 0.02
CA MET A 22 5.69 15.06 0.88
C MET A 22 4.34 15.44 0.26
N ARG A 23 4.20 16.67 -0.24
CA ARG A 23 2.95 17.13 -0.88
C ARG A 23 2.55 16.28 -2.10
N VAL A 24 3.51 15.87 -2.93
CA VAL A 24 3.24 15.06 -4.12
C VAL A 24 2.96 13.61 -3.73
N ALA A 25 3.73 13.03 -2.81
CA ALA A 25 3.54 11.66 -2.36
C ALA A 25 2.15 11.46 -1.71
N GLU A 26 1.70 12.41 -0.88
CA GLU A 26 0.38 12.37 -0.25
C GLU A 26 -0.77 12.62 -1.24
N ALA A 27 -0.54 13.42 -2.29
CA ALA A 27 -1.58 13.75 -3.28
C ALA A 27 -1.73 12.70 -4.40
N LEU A 28 -0.75 11.81 -4.59
CA LEU A 28 -0.80 10.76 -5.61
C LEU A 28 -1.74 9.63 -5.17
N GLU A 29 -2.75 9.33 -5.99
CA GLU A 29 -3.72 8.27 -5.74
C GLU A 29 -3.23 6.91 -6.29
N TYR A 30 -2.08 6.46 -5.78
CA TYR A 30 -1.40 5.24 -6.22
C TYR A 30 -0.97 4.40 -5.02
N GLY A 31 -0.98 3.07 -5.16
CA GLY A 31 -0.62 2.18 -4.06
C GLY A 31 0.87 2.12 -3.77
N ILE A 32 1.71 2.49 -4.75
CA ILE A 32 3.16 2.49 -4.63
C ILE A 32 3.72 3.76 -5.28
N VAL A 33 4.64 4.45 -4.60
CA VAL A 33 5.25 5.70 -5.10
C VAL A 33 6.78 5.63 -4.98
N GLY A 34 7.48 5.65 -6.12
CA GLY A 34 8.92 5.79 -6.20
C GLY A 34 9.36 7.25 -6.21
N ILE A 35 10.24 7.62 -5.28
CA ILE A 35 10.71 9.00 -5.09
C ILE A 35 12.21 9.02 -5.29
N ASN A 36 12.66 9.70 -6.36
CA ASN A 36 14.07 9.73 -6.76
C ASN A 36 14.70 8.34 -7.02
N GLU A 37 13.88 7.32 -7.26
CA GLU A 37 14.28 5.95 -7.56
C GLU A 37 13.29 5.35 -8.57
N GLY A 38 13.79 4.61 -9.55
CA GLY A 38 13.00 3.91 -10.57
C GLY A 38 12.77 2.44 -10.28
N LEU A 39 13.58 1.83 -9.41
CA LEU A 39 13.51 0.43 -9.01
C LEU A 39 13.09 0.33 -7.54
N ILE A 40 11.80 0.05 -7.32
CA ILE A 40 11.19 -0.01 -5.99
C ILE A 40 10.70 -1.40 -5.59
N SER A 41 10.93 -2.41 -6.44
CA SER A 41 10.49 -3.77 -6.19
C SER A 41 11.24 -4.39 -5.01
N THR A 42 10.50 -4.87 -4.01
CA THR A 42 11.02 -5.62 -2.87
C THR A 42 9.90 -6.46 -2.26
N GLU A 43 10.24 -7.62 -1.73
CA GLU A 43 9.35 -8.57 -1.09
C GLU A 43 8.89 -8.12 0.31
N VAL A 44 9.60 -7.19 0.96
CA VAL A 44 9.27 -6.74 2.33
C VAL A 44 8.36 -5.52 2.39
N ALA A 45 8.08 -4.86 1.27
CA ALA A 45 7.14 -3.74 1.18
C ALA A 45 5.81 -4.19 0.55
N PRO A 46 4.67 -3.59 0.94
CA PRO A 46 3.38 -3.98 0.37
C PRO A 46 3.29 -3.57 -1.10
N PHE A 47 2.93 -4.52 -1.95
CA PHE A 47 2.71 -4.31 -3.37
C PHE A 47 1.22 -4.41 -3.69
N GLY A 48 0.64 -3.41 -4.34
CA GLY A 48 -0.76 -3.45 -4.75
C GLY A 48 -1.27 -2.07 -5.14
N GLY A 49 -2.37 -2.03 -5.88
CA GLY A 49 -2.92 -0.80 -6.43
C GLY A 49 -4.07 -0.19 -5.64
N MET A 50 -4.66 0.86 -6.21
CA MET A 50 -5.90 1.48 -5.77
C MET A 50 -6.85 1.58 -6.96
N LYS A 51 -8.10 1.99 -6.71
CA LYS A 51 -9.13 2.17 -7.77
C LYS A 51 -9.32 0.87 -8.56
N HIS A 52 -9.28 0.92 -9.89
CA HIS A 52 -9.43 -0.26 -10.74
C HIS A 52 -8.13 -1.08 -10.85
N SER A 53 -7.04 -0.69 -10.17
CA SER A 53 -5.79 -1.46 -10.15
C SER A 53 -5.77 -2.57 -9.10
N GLY A 54 -6.88 -2.80 -8.40
CA GLY A 54 -7.06 -3.95 -7.51
C GLY A 54 -7.36 -3.58 -6.06
N LEU A 55 -7.58 -4.63 -5.27
CA LEU A 55 -7.81 -4.62 -3.83
C LEU A 55 -6.78 -5.55 -3.16
N GLY A 56 -6.51 -5.35 -1.88
CA GLY A 56 -5.50 -6.14 -1.16
C GLY A 56 -4.07 -5.64 -1.38
N ARG A 57 -3.12 -6.36 -0.77
CA ARG A 57 -1.67 -6.10 -0.86
C ARG A 57 -0.93 -7.42 -0.87
N GLU A 58 0.04 -7.58 -1.75
CA GLU A 58 0.95 -8.72 -1.80
C GLU A 58 2.31 -8.35 -1.17
N GLY A 59 3.05 -9.35 -0.70
CA GLY A 59 4.34 -9.15 -0.02
C GLY A 59 4.21 -8.46 1.35
N SER A 60 5.36 -8.14 1.95
CA SER A 60 5.47 -7.62 3.32
C SER A 60 4.78 -8.49 4.38
N LYS A 61 4.57 -7.94 5.57
CA LYS A 61 3.75 -8.56 6.63
C LYS A 61 2.25 -8.54 6.31
N TYR A 62 1.79 -7.67 5.40
CA TYR A 62 0.37 -7.52 5.10
C TYR A 62 -0.13 -8.56 4.10
N GLY A 63 0.74 -9.12 3.26
CA GLY A 63 0.33 -10.06 2.22
C GLY A 63 -0.28 -11.37 2.74
N ILE A 64 -0.03 -11.72 4.00
CA ILE A 64 -0.67 -12.89 4.61
C ILE A 64 -2.15 -12.63 4.96
N GLU A 65 -2.56 -11.37 5.16
CA GLU A 65 -3.92 -11.03 5.63
C GLU A 65 -5.00 -11.47 4.64
N ASP A 66 -4.72 -11.44 3.33
CA ASP A 66 -5.64 -11.89 2.28
C ASP A 66 -5.90 -13.41 2.28
N TYR A 67 -5.12 -14.17 3.07
CA TYR A 67 -5.22 -15.64 3.18
C TYR A 67 -5.62 -16.13 4.58
N LEU A 68 -5.88 -15.22 5.52
CA LEU A 68 -6.24 -15.54 6.90
C LEU A 68 -7.73 -15.30 7.16
N GLU A 69 -8.29 -16.11 8.07
CA GLU A 69 -9.66 -15.97 8.54
C GLU A 69 -9.66 -15.54 10.01
N ILE A 70 -10.38 -14.46 10.33
CA ILE A 70 -10.48 -13.97 11.71
C ILE A 70 -11.50 -14.83 12.47
N LYS A 71 -11.04 -15.46 13.56
CA LYS A 71 -11.90 -16.25 14.45
C LYS A 71 -11.84 -15.71 15.87
N TYR A 72 -12.97 -15.27 16.39
CA TYR A 72 -13.14 -14.87 17.78
C TYR A 72 -13.51 -16.07 18.66
N LEU A 73 -12.86 -16.20 19.83
CA LEU A 73 -13.17 -17.21 20.84
C LEU A 73 -13.45 -16.52 22.18
N CYS A 74 -14.67 -16.69 22.71
CA CYS A 74 -15.04 -16.24 24.05
C CYS A 74 -15.10 -17.46 24.98
N LEU A 75 -13.99 -17.74 25.67
CA LEU A 75 -13.94 -18.82 26.64
C LEU A 75 -14.46 -18.33 28.01
N GLY A 76 -15.76 -18.45 28.22
CA GLY A 76 -16.40 -18.22 29.52
C GLY A 76 -16.29 -19.44 30.45
N GLY A 77 -16.75 -19.29 31.69
CA GLY A 77 -16.88 -20.43 32.64
C GLY A 77 -15.59 -20.86 33.34
N LEU A 78 -14.52 -20.06 33.29
CA LEU A 78 -13.31 -20.26 34.08
C LEU A 78 -13.55 -19.76 35.52
N GLY A 79 -14.31 -20.51 36.30
CA GLY A 79 -14.45 -20.28 37.74
C GLY A 79 -13.19 -20.67 38.53
N ALA A 80 -13.02 -20.08 39.70
CA ALA A 80 -12.13 -20.57 40.75
C ALA A 80 -12.76 -21.76 41.50
#